data_AF-A0A5R9FQX1-F1
#
_entry.id   AF-A0A5R9FQX1-F1
#
_cell.length_a   1.000
_cell.length_b   1.000
_cell.length_c   1.000
_cell.angle_alpha   90.00
_cell.angle_beta   90.00
_cell.angle_gamma   90.00
#
_symmetry.space_group_name_H-M   'P 1'
#
loop_
_entity.id
_entity.type
_entity.pdbx_description
1 polymer ?
#
loop_
_entity_poly.entity_id
_entity_poly.type
_entity_poly.pdbx_seq_one_letter_code
_entity_poly.pdbx_strand_id
1 'polypeptide(L)'
;MGAWQPLPADLPPEVEHFVEQLRLLKDRTGLSLVALGARTAYSKSSWQRYLNATQPPPRQAVVALCRVVGEDAERFVVRWELAVRAWPRPTEPTASVPAAGVAGAAGVAGASANGSVGGRGAAGSAAERGTGGGAGGDDDYEEAPTVPWWDLLADEPDPPRASAPAPSHRLLLYAVLIVFALLLTALAGAVTLT
;
A
#
# COMPACT_ATOMS: atom_id res chain seq x y z
N MET A 1 23.48 6.18 -7.30
CA MET A 1 22.30 5.97 -6.45
C MET A 1 22.73 5.12 -5.27
N GLY A 2 22.34 5.48 -4.04
CA GLY A 2 22.78 4.75 -2.84
C GLY A 2 22.31 3.30 -2.87
N ALA A 3 23.12 2.39 -2.35
CA ALA A 3 22.73 1.00 -2.18
C ALA A 3 21.44 0.93 -1.35
N TRP A 4 20.45 0.18 -1.84
CA TRP A 4 19.24 -0.08 -1.07
C TRP A 4 19.59 -0.81 0.23
N GLN A 5 18.83 -0.55 1.29
CA GLN A 5 18.92 -1.36 2.49
C GLN A 5 18.57 -2.81 2.14
N PRO A 6 19.31 -3.80 2.69
CA PRO A 6 18.95 -5.20 2.50
C PRO A 6 17.52 -5.45 2.97
N LEU A 7 16.80 -6.31 2.25
CA LEU A 7 15.47 -6.75 2.66
C LEU A 7 15.58 -7.67 3.89
N PRO A 8 14.56 -7.69 4.77
CA PRO A 8 14.47 -8.67 5.85
C PRO A 8 14.66 -10.11 5.33
N ALA A 9 15.46 -10.92 6.02
CA ALA A 9 15.82 -12.28 5.55
C ALA A 9 14.64 -13.27 5.61
N ASP A 10 13.64 -13.03 6.46
CA ASP A 10 12.50 -13.93 6.68
C ASP A 10 11.29 -13.58 5.80
N LEU A 11 11.51 -12.94 4.66
CA LEU A 11 10.44 -12.58 3.73
C LEU A 11 10.07 -13.75 2.82
N PRO A 12 8.76 -14.01 2.60
CA PRO A 12 8.31 -14.92 1.57
C PRO A 12 8.80 -14.48 0.18
N PRO A 13 9.13 -15.44 -0.70
CA PRO A 13 9.76 -15.14 -1.98
C PRO A 13 8.88 -14.26 -2.88
N GLU A 14 7.55 -14.35 -2.76
CA GLU A 14 6.61 -13.50 -3.49
C GLU A 14 6.75 -12.02 -3.10
N VAL A 15 6.94 -11.75 -1.81
CA VAL A 15 7.08 -10.40 -1.26
C VAL A 15 8.45 -9.83 -1.62
N GLU A 16 9.51 -10.63 -1.45
CA GLU A 16 10.86 -10.26 -1.82
C GLU A 16 10.93 -9.86 -3.30
N HIS A 17 10.48 -10.75 -4.19
CA HIS A 17 10.49 -10.49 -5.62
C HIS A 17 9.66 -9.26 -5.98
N PHE A 18 8.48 -9.07 -5.39
CA PHE A 18 7.66 -7.90 -5.65
C PHE A 18 8.36 -6.59 -5.23
N VAL A 19 8.98 -6.56 -4.05
CA VAL A 19 9.65 -5.35 -3.54
C VAL A 19 10.91 -5.04 -4.33
N GLU A 20 11.66 -6.04 -4.78
CA GLU A 20 12.78 -5.83 -5.71
C GLU A 20 12.33 -5.19 -7.02
N GLN A 21 11.24 -5.71 -7.62
CA GLN A 21 10.68 -5.12 -8.83
C GLN A 21 10.19 -3.68 -8.59
N LEU A 22 9.63 -3.40 -7.40
CA LEU A 22 9.21 -2.05 -7.02
C LEU A 22 10.41 -1.09 -6.88
N ARG A 23 11.53 -1.57 -6.32
CA ARG A 23 12.79 -0.81 -6.23
C ARG A 23 13.37 -0.51 -7.60
N LEU A 24 13.38 -1.49 -8.51
CA LEU A 24 13.80 -1.29 -9.90
C LEU A 24 12.91 -0.25 -10.61
N LEU A 25 11.59 -0.32 -10.40
CA LEU A 25 10.65 0.64 -10.95
C LEU A 25 10.91 2.05 -10.40
N LYS A 26 11.13 2.19 -9.09
CA LYS A 26 11.56 3.44 -8.47
C LYS A 26 12.85 3.92 -9.13
N ASP A 27 13.89 3.10 -9.25
CA ASP A 27 15.18 3.56 -9.78
C ASP A 27 15.10 4.05 -11.23
N ARG A 28 14.26 3.42 -12.05
CA ARG A 28 13.95 3.88 -13.41
C ARG A 28 13.31 5.27 -13.46
N THR A 29 12.63 5.71 -12.41
CA THR A 29 12.10 7.09 -12.36
C THR A 29 13.21 8.14 -12.33
N GLY A 30 14.40 7.78 -11.85
CA GLY A 30 15.48 8.74 -11.58
C GLY A 30 15.17 9.75 -10.46
N LEU A 31 14.03 9.62 -9.77
CA LEU A 31 13.58 10.57 -8.76
C LEU A 31 14.15 10.25 -7.37
N SER A 32 14.37 11.31 -6.59
CA SER A 32 14.55 11.15 -5.14
C SER A 32 13.22 10.73 -4.50
N LEU A 33 13.27 10.10 -3.32
CA LEU A 33 12.03 9.71 -2.61
C LEU A 33 11.12 10.90 -2.28
N VAL A 34 11.70 12.09 -2.07
CA VAL A 34 10.93 13.33 -1.84
C VAL A 34 10.19 13.74 -3.12
N ALA A 35 10.89 13.75 -4.26
CA ALA A 35 10.29 14.08 -5.55
C ALA A 35 9.25 13.04 -6.01
N LEU A 36 9.51 11.75 -5.76
CA LEU A 36 8.53 10.69 -5.98
C LEU A 36 7.28 10.91 -5.14
N GLY A 37 7.47 11.26 -3.86
CA GLY A 37 6.36 11.51 -2.96
C GLY A 37 5.46 12.65 -3.43
N ALA A 38 6.06 13.76 -3.87
CA ALA A 38 5.32 14.89 -4.44
C ALA A 38 4.51 14.51 -5.69
N ARG A 39 4.98 13.56 -6.51
CA ARG A 39 4.29 13.10 -7.75
C ARG A 39 3.24 12.02 -7.52
N THR A 40 3.25 11.34 -6.38
CA THR A 40 2.41 10.17 -6.11
C THR A 40 1.43 10.37 -4.94
N ALA A 41 1.46 11.54 -4.30
CA ALA A 41 0.66 11.88 -3.12
C ALA A 41 0.96 11.00 -1.87
N TYR A 42 2.17 10.45 -1.79
CA TYR A 42 2.65 9.70 -0.61
C TYR A 42 3.91 10.37 -0.03
N SER A 43 4.09 10.34 1.28
CA SER A 43 5.28 10.93 1.89
C SER A 43 6.56 10.10 1.61
N LYS A 44 7.73 10.73 1.78
CA LYS A 44 9.03 10.02 1.76
C LYS A 44 9.04 8.83 2.73
N SER A 45 8.51 9.01 3.93
CA SER A 45 8.48 7.95 4.95
C SER A 45 7.59 6.78 4.54
N SER A 46 6.45 7.04 3.89
CA SER A 46 5.58 5.98 3.38
C SER A 46 6.27 5.17 2.29
N TRP A 47 6.90 5.85 1.32
CA TRP A 47 7.70 5.18 0.29
C TRP A 47 8.85 4.37 0.87
N GLN A 48 9.52 4.87 1.90
CA GLN A 48 10.61 4.14 2.55
C GLN A 48 10.12 2.86 3.22
N ARG A 49 8.97 2.88 3.90
CA ARG A 49 8.37 1.65 4.50
C ARG A 49 8.00 0.63 3.42
N TYR A 50 7.40 1.07 2.32
CA TYR A 50 7.00 0.20 1.22
C TYR A 50 8.19 -0.45 0.51
N LEU A 51 9.20 0.36 0.18
CA LEU A 51 10.40 -0.10 -0.51
C LEU A 51 11.31 -0.93 0.38
N ASN A 52 11.12 -0.93 1.70
CA ASN A 52 11.85 -1.77 2.65
C ASN A 52 11.06 -3.01 3.11
N ALA A 53 9.95 -3.32 2.43
CA ALA A 53 9.06 -4.42 2.80
C ALA A 53 8.49 -4.35 4.24
N THR A 54 8.58 -3.20 4.90
CA THR A 54 8.09 -3.01 6.28
C THR A 54 6.58 -2.97 6.33
N GLN A 55 5.95 -2.43 5.28
CA GLN A 55 4.50 -2.41 5.13
C GLN A 55 4.16 -2.69 3.67
N PRO A 56 3.05 -3.42 3.41
CA PRO A 56 2.57 -3.57 2.05
C PRO A 56 2.20 -2.19 1.47
N PRO A 57 2.64 -1.87 0.24
CA PRO A 57 2.20 -0.64 -0.41
C PRO A 57 0.71 -0.75 -0.75
N PRO A 58 -0.09 0.33 -0.60
CA PRO A 58 -1.46 0.33 -1.08
C PRO A 58 -1.48 0.22 -2.61
N ARG A 59 -2.51 -0.43 -3.17
CA ARG A 59 -2.69 -0.61 -4.62
C ARG A 59 -2.51 0.72 -5.38
N GLN A 60 -3.06 1.80 -4.83
CA GLN A 60 -2.98 3.13 -5.43
C GLN A 60 -1.54 3.68 -5.49
N ALA A 61 -0.68 3.37 -4.52
CA ALA A 61 0.74 3.74 -4.57
C ALA A 61 1.46 3.01 -5.71
N VAL A 62 1.20 1.72 -5.86
CA VAL A 62 1.77 0.90 -6.94
C VAL A 62 1.36 1.45 -8.30
N VAL A 63 0.06 1.69 -8.50
CA VAL A 63 -0.47 2.26 -9.74
C VAL A 63 0.11 3.65 -10.01
N ALA A 64 0.22 4.51 -8.99
CA ALA A 64 0.81 5.84 -9.13
C ALA A 64 2.28 5.77 -9.57
N LEU A 65 3.07 4.84 -9.03
CA LEU A 65 4.46 4.64 -9.46
C LEU A 65 4.55 4.14 -10.91
N CYS A 66 3.70 3.16 -11.30
CA CYS A 66 3.64 2.70 -12.69
C CYS A 66 3.30 3.84 -13.66
N ARG A 67 2.36 4.72 -13.29
CA ARG A 67 2.01 5.91 -14.09
C ARG A 67 3.19 6.89 -14.23
N VAL A 68 4.01 7.06 -13.20
CA VAL A 68 5.20 7.93 -13.26
C VAL A 68 6.24 7.40 -14.27
N VAL A 69 6.39 6.07 -14.38
CA VAL A 69 7.32 5.43 -15.34
C VAL A 69 6.69 5.22 -16.72
N GLY A 70 5.36 5.22 -16.83
CA GLY A 70 4.63 4.90 -18.06
C GLY A 70 4.51 3.40 -18.34
N GLU A 71 4.54 2.58 -17.28
CA GLU A 71 4.46 1.11 -17.35
C GLU A 71 3.03 0.58 -17.19
N ASP A 72 2.82 -0.67 -17.61
CA ASP A 72 1.53 -1.36 -17.52
C ASP A 72 1.17 -1.69 -16.06
N ALA A 73 0.36 -0.82 -15.45
CA ALA A 73 -0.03 -0.92 -14.04
C ALA A 73 -0.82 -2.20 -13.73
N GLU A 74 -1.64 -2.71 -14.65
CA GLU A 74 -2.49 -3.87 -14.42
C GLU A 74 -1.66 -5.13 -14.15
N ARG A 75 -0.62 -5.35 -14.97
CA ARG A 75 0.29 -6.49 -14.76
C ARG A 75 1.00 -6.41 -13.41
N PHE A 76 1.40 -5.21 -13.01
CA PHE A 76 2.11 -5.01 -11.74
C PHE A 76 1.17 -5.16 -10.54
N VAL A 77 -0.10 -4.78 -10.68
CA VAL A 77 -1.15 -5.00 -9.67
C VAL A 77 -1.42 -6.48 -9.45
N VAL A 78 -1.50 -7.31 -10.49
CA VAL A 78 -1.71 -8.76 -10.31
C VAL A 78 -0.59 -9.38 -9.47
N ARG A 79 0.67 -8.97 -9.70
CA ARG A 79 1.80 -9.40 -8.86
C ARG A 79 1.69 -8.85 -7.43
N TRP A 80 1.24 -7.61 -7.28
CA TRP A 80 0.99 -6.99 -5.98
C TRP A 80 -0.04 -7.78 -5.17
N GLU A 81 -1.12 -8.28 -5.78
CA GLU A 81 -2.14 -9.09 -5.08
C GLU A 81 -1.56 -10.36 -4.48
N LEU A 82 -0.72 -11.08 -5.24
CA LEU A 82 -0.04 -12.28 -4.75
C LEU A 82 0.92 -11.94 -3.59
N ALA A 83 1.68 -10.85 -3.71
CA ALA A 83 2.61 -10.43 -2.68
C ALA A 83 1.90 -9.97 -1.39
N VAL A 84 0.78 -9.23 -1.50
CA VAL A 84 0.02 -8.79 -0.32
C VAL A 84 -0.58 -9.96 0.44
N ARG A 85 -1.09 -10.98 -0.26
CA ARG A 85 -1.59 -12.21 0.38
C ARG A 85 -0.50 -12.98 1.12
N ALA A 86 0.72 -12.95 0.60
CA ALA A 86 1.89 -13.60 1.21
C ALA A 86 2.62 -12.70 2.23
N TRP A 87 2.16 -11.47 2.47
CA TRP A 87 2.90 -10.53 3.31
C TRP A 87 2.98 -11.02 4.77
N PRO A 88 4.17 -11.02 5.41
CA PRO A 88 4.28 -11.42 6.81
C PRO A 88 3.39 -10.57 7.69
N ARG A 89 2.50 -11.21 8.44
CA ARG A 89 1.75 -10.53 9.49
C ARG A 89 2.69 -10.31 10.68
N PRO A 90 2.66 -9.14 11.32
CA PRO A 90 3.24 -9.01 12.66
C PRO A 90 2.55 -10.04 13.54
N THR A 91 3.24 -11.11 13.90
CA THR A 91 2.75 -11.98 14.97
C THR A 91 2.69 -11.09 16.20
N GLU A 92 1.48 -10.84 16.71
CA GLU A 92 1.36 -10.29 18.05
C GLU A 92 2.27 -11.14 18.94
N PRO A 93 3.25 -10.55 19.64
CA PRO A 93 3.92 -11.30 20.68
C PRO A 93 2.80 -11.70 21.64
N THR A 94 2.50 -13.00 21.72
CA THR A 94 1.61 -13.60 22.72
C THR A 94 1.77 -12.81 23.99
N ALA A 95 0.73 -12.05 24.34
CA ALA A 95 0.63 -11.42 25.63
C ALA A 95 0.61 -12.56 26.65
N SER A 96 1.80 -12.97 27.07
CA SER A 96 2.01 -13.65 28.34
C SER A 96 1.49 -12.67 29.38
N VAL A 97 0.25 -12.91 29.82
CA VAL A 97 -0.43 -12.21 30.90
C VAL A 97 0.58 -11.84 31.99
N PRO A 98 0.92 -10.56 32.23
CA PRO A 98 1.57 -10.18 33.45
C PRO A 98 0.45 -10.07 34.49
N ALA A 99 0.13 -11.19 35.15
CA ALA A 99 -0.61 -11.14 36.40
C ALA A 99 0.33 -10.59 37.48
N ALA A 100 -0.08 -9.46 38.06
CA ALA A 100 0.50 -8.74 39.19
C ALA A 100 1.75 -7.86 38.87
N GLY A 101 1.79 -6.57 39.21
CA GLY A 101 1.00 -5.88 40.21
C GLY A 101 1.05 -4.36 40.11
N VAL A 102 0.04 -3.81 40.80
CA VAL A 102 -0.23 -2.41 41.09
C VAL A 102 0.94 -1.68 41.75
N ALA A 103 1.36 -0.57 41.13
CA ALA A 103 1.92 0.65 41.72
C ALA A 103 2.29 1.54 40.52
N GLY A 104 1.67 2.68 40.29
CA GLY A 104 1.65 3.82 41.19
C GLY A 104 2.37 4.95 40.47
N ALA A 105 1.66 6.06 40.32
CA ALA A 105 2.01 7.25 39.56
C ALA A 105 3.46 7.76 39.73
N ALA A 106 3.96 8.41 38.67
CA ALA A 106 4.60 9.74 38.68
C ALA A 106 5.77 9.83 37.70
N GLY A 107 5.91 10.99 37.04
CA GLY A 107 7.23 11.47 36.65
C GLY A 107 7.41 11.80 35.18
N VAL A 108 6.84 12.93 34.77
CA VAL A 108 7.42 13.78 33.73
C VAL A 108 8.90 14.09 34.02
N ALA A 109 9.76 14.04 32.99
CA ALA A 109 11.05 14.74 32.79
C ALA A 109 12.08 13.81 32.12
N GLY A 110 12.71 14.12 30.99
CA GLY A 110 12.70 15.36 30.23
C GLY A 110 13.33 15.16 28.86
N ALA A 111 12.87 15.97 27.92
CA ALA A 111 13.58 16.24 26.68
C ALA A 111 14.29 17.59 26.80
N SER A 112 15.57 17.63 26.46
CA SER A 112 16.27 18.82 25.96
C SER A 112 17.52 18.33 25.22
N ALA A 113 17.89 18.80 24.02
CA ALA A 113 17.72 20.14 23.50
C ALA A 113 17.78 20.18 21.96
N ASN A 114 17.01 21.07 21.33
CA ASN A 114 17.62 22.27 20.72
C ASN A 114 16.59 23.39 20.48
N GLY A 115 17.02 24.63 20.69
CA GLY A 115 16.20 25.85 20.83
C GLY A 115 15.59 26.38 19.53
N SER A 116 14.97 27.56 19.46
CA SER A 116 14.64 28.65 20.40
C SER A 116 13.82 29.68 19.60
N VAL A 117 12.94 30.42 20.28
CA VAL A 117 12.54 31.84 20.07
C VAL A 117 11.03 32.10 19.89
N GLY A 118 10.45 32.70 20.95
CA GLY A 118 9.42 33.77 20.97
C GLY A 118 7.96 33.37 20.68
N GLY A 119 6.94 33.67 21.49
CA GLY A 119 6.81 34.37 22.77
C GLY A 119 5.37 34.87 22.97
N ARG A 120 4.85 34.76 24.22
CA ARG A 120 3.72 35.51 24.86
C ARG A 120 2.31 35.42 24.21
N GLY A 121 1.18 35.17 24.90
CA GLY A 121 0.77 35.00 26.30
C GLY A 121 -0.70 34.53 26.30
N ALA A 122 -1.15 33.70 27.27
CA ALA A 122 -2.02 34.06 28.41
C ALA A 122 -3.37 34.71 28.01
N ALA A 123 -4.55 34.35 28.51
CA ALA A 123 -5.03 33.51 29.61
C ALA A 123 -6.51 33.15 29.28
N GLY A 124 -7.03 31.98 29.67
CA GLY A 124 -7.86 31.83 30.90
C GLY A 124 -9.34 32.16 30.60
N SER A 125 -10.36 31.57 31.20
CA SER A 125 -10.57 30.43 32.08
C SER A 125 -12.08 30.35 32.26
N ALA A 126 -12.61 29.16 32.57
CA ALA A 126 -13.89 28.92 33.23
C ALA A 126 -15.17 29.30 32.46
N ALA A 127 -16.33 28.69 32.64
CA ALA A 127 -16.80 27.44 33.23
C ALA A 127 -18.32 27.52 32.98
N GLU A 128 -19.01 26.43 32.69
CA GLU A 128 -20.37 26.29 33.21
C GLU A 128 -20.85 24.85 33.18
N ARG A 129 -21.39 24.45 34.33
CA ARG A 129 -22.06 23.19 34.62
C ARG A 129 -23.48 23.25 34.05
N GLY A 130 -23.98 22.12 33.57
CA GLY A 130 -25.38 21.93 33.23
C GLY A 130 -25.75 20.46 33.15
N THR A 131 -26.16 19.91 34.30
CA THR A 131 -26.69 18.57 34.53
C THR A 131 -27.99 18.34 33.76
N GLY A 132 -28.18 17.14 33.20
CA GLY A 132 -29.48 16.70 32.69
C GLY A 132 -29.39 15.27 32.12
N GLY A 133 -29.72 14.29 32.96
CA GLY A 133 -29.64 12.87 32.60
C GLY A 133 -30.85 12.35 31.84
N GLY A 134 -30.65 11.17 31.25
CA GLY A 134 -31.68 10.17 31.01
C GLY A 134 -32.04 9.95 29.54
N ALA A 135 -31.46 8.92 28.94
CA ALA A 135 -32.20 7.81 28.29
C ALA A 135 -31.17 6.86 27.66
N GLY A 136 -31.26 5.57 27.98
CA GLY A 136 -30.31 4.56 27.56
C GLY A 136 -30.17 4.46 26.05
N GLY A 137 -28.93 4.58 25.60
CA GLY A 137 -28.41 3.84 24.46
C GLY A 137 -27.19 3.12 25.00
N ASP A 138 -27.20 1.79 24.93
CA ASP A 138 -26.01 0.97 25.10
C ASP A 138 -25.10 1.25 23.90
N ASP A 139 -24.47 2.42 23.91
CA ASP A 139 -23.51 2.85 22.89
C ASP A 139 -22.15 2.24 23.26
N ASP A 140 -22.10 0.91 23.34
CA ASP A 140 -20.88 0.13 23.23
C ASP A 140 -20.41 0.25 21.78
N TYR A 141 -19.90 1.42 21.40
CA TYR A 141 -18.93 1.50 20.32
C TYR A 141 -17.70 0.76 20.82
N GLU A 142 -17.67 -0.57 20.68
CA GLU A 142 -16.40 -1.28 20.68
C GLU A 142 -15.55 -0.58 19.63
N GLU A 143 -14.51 0.13 20.09
CA GLU A 143 -13.49 0.71 19.23
C GLU A 143 -12.79 -0.47 18.56
N ALA A 144 -13.39 -0.92 17.45
CA ALA A 144 -12.90 -2.06 16.70
C ALA A 144 -11.41 -1.80 16.46
N PRO A 145 -10.52 -2.73 16.86
CA PRO A 145 -9.09 -2.51 16.75
C PRO A 145 -8.80 -2.04 15.33
N THR A 146 -8.04 -0.95 15.20
CA THR A 146 -7.71 -0.38 13.89
C THR A 146 -6.87 -1.40 13.13
N VAL A 147 -7.55 -2.31 12.44
CA VAL A 147 -6.91 -3.33 11.63
C VAL A 147 -6.22 -2.62 10.46
N PRO A 148 -4.95 -2.94 10.20
CA PRO A 148 -4.30 -2.46 9.00
C PRO A 148 -5.12 -2.84 7.77
N TRP A 149 -5.24 -1.93 6.81
CA TRP A 149 -6.07 -2.14 5.62
C TRP A 149 -5.69 -3.39 4.80
N TRP A 150 -4.46 -3.89 4.97
CA TRP A 150 -3.96 -5.09 4.31
C TRP A 150 -4.34 -6.40 5.01
N ASP A 151 -4.70 -6.36 6.29
CA ASP A 151 -5.18 -7.55 7.01
C ASP A 151 -6.62 -7.90 6.62
N LEU A 152 -7.43 -6.88 6.34
CA LEU A 152 -8.80 -7.02 5.80
C LEU A 152 -8.85 -7.75 4.45
N LEU A 153 -7.77 -7.68 3.66
CA LEU A 153 -7.71 -8.26 2.32
C LEU A 153 -7.45 -9.78 2.35
N ALA A 154 -6.91 -10.29 3.46
CA ALA A 154 -6.57 -11.70 3.61
C ALA A 154 -7.75 -12.52 4.19
N ASP A 155 -8.67 -11.85 4.88
CA ASP A 155 -9.88 -12.47 5.44
C ASP A 155 -11.06 -12.45 4.44
N GLU A 156 -10.89 -11.88 3.24
CA GLU A 156 -11.80 -12.12 2.12
C GLU A 156 -11.81 -13.63 1.82
N PRO A 157 -12.95 -14.32 2.00
CA PRO A 157 -13.03 -15.75 1.71
C PRO A 157 -12.67 -15.98 0.25
N ASP A 158 -11.79 -16.95 0.00
CA ASP A 158 -11.37 -17.33 -1.35
C ASP A 158 -12.64 -17.49 -2.20
N PRO A 159 -12.90 -16.60 -3.18
CA PRO A 159 -14.15 -16.67 -3.93
C PRO A 159 -14.22 -18.07 -4.55
N PRO A 160 -15.39 -18.73 -4.57
CA PRO A 160 -15.52 -20.01 -5.24
C PRO A 160 -14.93 -19.82 -6.63
N ARG A 161 -13.90 -20.60 -6.98
CA ARG A 161 -13.10 -20.50 -8.22
C ARG A 161 -14.02 -20.43 -9.44
N ALA A 162 -14.53 -19.24 -9.72
CA ALA A 162 -15.44 -18.96 -10.80
C ALA A 162 -14.58 -18.72 -12.01
N SER A 163 -14.40 -19.80 -12.78
CA SER A 163 -14.17 -19.85 -14.22
C SER A 163 -13.48 -18.65 -14.89
N ALA A 164 -12.18 -18.83 -15.16
CA ALA A 164 -11.52 -18.51 -16.44
C ALA A 164 -11.43 -17.03 -16.92
N PRO A 165 -10.48 -16.73 -17.83
CA PRO A 165 -9.79 -15.44 -17.87
C PRO A 165 -10.55 -14.35 -18.62
N ALA A 166 -10.43 -13.10 -18.14
CA ALA A 166 -10.76 -11.94 -18.95
C ALA A 166 -9.85 -11.90 -20.20
N PRO A 167 -10.41 -11.80 -21.42
CA PRO A 167 -9.60 -11.77 -22.64
C PRO A 167 -8.76 -10.49 -22.64
N SER A 168 -7.44 -10.64 -22.68
CA SER A 168 -6.55 -9.51 -22.89
C SER A 168 -6.88 -8.86 -24.23
N HIS A 169 -7.35 -7.62 -24.19
CA HIS A 169 -7.73 -6.80 -25.34
C HIS A 169 -6.64 -6.80 -26.44
N ARG A 170 -5.38 -7.04 -26.05
CA ARG A 170 -4.23 -7.18 -26.95
C ARG A 170 -4.28 -8.42 -27.83
N LEU A 171 -4.73 -9.57 -27.31
CA LEU A 171 -4.92 -10.79 -28.12
C LEU A 171 -6.04 -10.60 -29.15
N LEU A 172 -7.12 -9.90 -28.80
CA LEU A 172 -8.18 -9.54 -29.74
C LEU A 172 -7.65 -8.59 -30.82
N LEU A 173 -6.84 -7.59 -30.45
CA LEU A 173 -6.19 -6.71 -31.41
C LEU A 173 -5.25 -7.50 -32.35
N TYR A 174 -4.44 -8.42 -31.84
CA TYR A 174 -3.59 -9.26 -32.68
C TYR A 174 -4.39 -10.20 -33.59
N ALA A 175 -5.47 -10.80 -33.10
CA ALA A 175 -6.34 -11.65 -33.91
C ALA A 175 -7.00 -10.87 -35.05
N VAL A 176 -7.52 -9.66 -34.77
CA VAL A 176 -8.11 -8.77 -35.79
C VAL A 176 -7.05 -8.34 -36.81
N LEU A 177 -5.84 -7.99 -36.36
CA LEU A 177 -4.74 -7.64 -37.25
C LEU A 177 -4.31 -8.80 -38.14
N ILE A 178 -4.27 -10.03 -37.63
CA ILE A 178 -3.95 -11.23 -38.40
C ILE A 178 -5.01 -11.49 -39.46
N VAL A 179 -6.30 -11.42 -39.11
CA VAL A 179 -7.40 -11.60 -40.08
C VAL A 179 -7.35 -10.53 -41.17
N PHE A 180 -7.12 -9.28 -40.80
CA PHE A 180 -7.00 -8.17 -41.76
C PHE A 180 -5.79 -8.36 -42.69
N ALA A 181 -4.64 -8.76 -42.14
CA ALA A 181 -3.45 -9.07 -42.94
C ALA A 181 -3.75 -10.20 -43.93
N LEU A 182 -4.36 -11.30 -43.49
CA LEU A 182 -4.74 -12.41 -44.39
C LEU A 182 -5.70 -11.99 -45.50
N LEU A 183 -6.67 -11.11 -45.20
CA LEU A 183 -7.59 -10.55 -46.18
C LEU A 183 -6.87 -9.67 -47.22
N LEU A 184 -5.92 -8.83 -46.78
CA LEU A 184 -5.10 -8.04 -47.69
C LEU A 184 -4.22 -8.91 -48.59
N THR A 185 -3.60 -9.97 -48.06
CA THR A 185 -2.80 -10.90 -48.87
C THR A 185 -3.66 -11.63 -49.89
N ALA A 186 -4.86 -12.06 -49.51
CA ALA A 186 -5.80 -12.71 -50.43
C ALA A 186 -6.30 -11.75 -51.52
N LEU A 187 -6.60 -10.50 -51.17
CA LEU A 187 -7.02 -9.48 -52.13
C LEU A 187 -5.90 -9.11 -53.10
N ALA A 188 -4.68 -8.93 -52.60
CA ALA A 188 -3.51 -8.69 -53.44
C ALA A 188 -3.24 -9.88 -54.39
N GLY A 189 -3.35 -11.11 -53.88
CA GLY A 189 -3.23 -12.32 -54.69
C GLY A 189 -4.28 -12.41 -55.81
N ALA A 190 -5.54 -12.07 -55.51
CA ALA A 190 -6.62 -12.05 -56.50
C ALA A 190 -6.39 -11.00 -57.59
N VAL A 191 -5.93 -9.80 -57.22
CA VAL A 191 -5.62 -8.72 -58.19
C VAL A 191 -4.42 -9.05 -59.07
N THR A 192 -3.42 -9.79 -58.55
CA THR A 192 -2.26 -10.21 -59.37
C THR A 192 -2.55 -11.36 -60.33
N LEU A 193 -3.67 -12.08 -60.13
CA LEU A 193 -4.06 -13.23 -60.96
C LEU A 193 -5.11 -12.87 -62.03
N THR A 194 -5.58 -11.61 -62.05
CA THR A 194 -6.55 -11.08 -63.03
C THR A 194 -5.80 -10.21 -64.04
#